data_AF-A0A7S1LUD6-F1
#
_entry.id   AF-A0A7S1LUD6-F1
#
_cell.length_a   1.000
_cell.length_b   1.000
_cell.length_c   1.000
_cell.angle_alpha   90.00
_cell.angle_beta   90.00
_cell.angle_gamma   90.00
#
_symmetry.space_group_name_H-M   'P 1'
#
loop_
_entity.id
_entity.type
_entity.pdbx_description
1 polymer ?
#
loop_
_entity_poly.entity_id
_entity_poly.type
_entity_poly.pdbx_seq_one_letter_code
_entity_poly.pdbx_strand_id
1 'polypeptide(L)'
;KYKGWEDWTYGGTGSNWKGMLAVLREKFSLKRNRRFADKLLETKEAFLLEHNAVAGRDNVWSDNCDGEGKNWLGLSLMLLRDELSGAGFWTSFLDSLMDLETGAALDVTRQGQWQDIVRSA
;
A
#
# COMPACT_ATOMS: atom_id res chain seq x y z
N LYS A 1 -23.26 -17.62 3.65
CA LYS A 1 -21.86 -18.11 3.70
C LYS A 1 -21.32 -17.99 2.28
N TYR A 2 -20.53 -16.97 1.96
CA TYR A 2 -20.17 -16.59 0.58
C TYR A 2 -18.88 -17.26 0.05
N LYS A 3 -18.43 -18.34 0.68
CA LYS A 3 -17.20 -19.04 0.29
C LYS A 3 -17.38 -19.66 -1.10
N GLY A 4 -16.51 -19.33 -2.05
CA GLY A 4 -16.59 -19.75 -3.45
C GLY A 4 -17.43 -18.82 -4.36
N TRP A 5 -17.98 -17.74 -3.80
CA TRP A 5 -18.74 -16.71 -4.52
C TRP A 5 -18.09 -15.33 -4.34
N GLU A 6 -16.80 -15.32 -4.05
CA GLU A 6 -16.04 -14.09 -3.91
C GLU A 6 -15.97 -13.34 -5.24
N ASP A 7 -16.17 -12.03 -5.19
CA ASP A 7 -16.02 -11.17 -6.35
C ASP A 7 -14.54 -10.86 -6.59
N TRP A 8 -13.91 -11.64 -7.46
CA TRP A 8 -12.53 -11.43 -7.91
C TRP A 8 -12.35 -10.24 -8.86
N THR A 9 -13.44 -9.57 -9.25
CA THR A 9 -13.36 -8.28 -9.95
C THR A 9 -13.21 -7.12 -8.97
N TYR A 10 -13.31 -7.37 -7.65
CA TYR A 10 -13.15 -6.38 -6.59
C TYR A 10 -14.07 -5.16 -6.79
N GLY A 11 -15.37 -5.41 -6.99
CA GLY A 11 -16.35 -4.38 -7.29
C GLY A 11 -16.15 -3.73 -8.66
N GLY A 12 -15.60 -4.47 -9.63
CA GLY A 12 -15.30 -3.97 -10.98
C GLY A 12 -13.98 -3.18 -11.11
N THR A 13 -13.15 -3.13 -10.08
CA THR A 13 -11.83 -2.45 -10.13
C THR A 13 -10.73 -3.30 -10.77
N GLY A 14 -10.95 -4.61 -10.92
CA GLY A 14 -10.13 -5.54 -11.69
C GLY A 14 -9.04 -6.26 -10.90
N SER A 15 -8.56 -5.73 -9.77
CA SER A 15 -7.56 -6.40 -8.93
C SER A 15 -7.67 -6.02 -7.45
N ASN A 16 -7.06 -6.82 -6.56
CA ASN A 16 -6.99 -6.51 -5.14
C ASN A 16 -6.28 -5.17 -4.86
N TRP A 17 -5.19 -4.90 -5.58
CA TRP A 17 -4.42 -3.67 -5.53
C TRP A 17 -5.30 -2.46 -5.85
N LYS A 18 -5.96 -2.49 -7.01
CA LYS A 18 -6.85 -1.40 -7.46
C LYS A 18 -8.06 -1.23 -6.55
N GLY A 19 -8.64 -2.34 -6.09
CA GLY A 19 -9.74 -2.34 -5.14
C GLY A 19 -9.36 -1.68 -3.82
N MET A 20 -8.21 -2.01 -3.24
CA MET A 20 -7.74 -1.39 -2.01
C MET A 20 -7.43 0.09 -2.20
N LEU A 21 -6.73 0.48 -3.27
CA LEU A 21 -6.47 1.90 -3.57
C LEU A 21 -7.77 2.70 -3.69
N ALA A 22 -8.80 2.15 -4.33
CA ALA A 22 -10.11 2.80 -4.41
C ALA A 22 -10.73 3.00 -3.02
N VAL A 23 -10.68 1.97 -2.15
CA VAL A 23 -11.16 2.07 -0.77
C VAL A 23 -10.36 3.10 0.04
N LEU A 24 -9.03 3.11 -0.09
CA LEU A 24 -8.17 4.06 0.61
C LEU A 24 -8.42 5.50 0.16
N ARG A 25 -8.57 5.76 -1.14
CA ARG A 25 -8.92 7.08 -1.68
C ARG A 25 -10.22 7.62 -1.09
N GLU A 26 -11.24 6.77 -0.95
CA GLU A 26 -12.49 7.15 -0.29
C GLU A 26 -12.30 7.37 1.22
N LYS A 27 -11.57 6.48 1.89
CA LYS A 27 -11.29 6.57 3.34
C LYS A 27 -10.52 7.83 3.71
N PHE A 28 -9.55 8.24 2.89
CA PHE A 28 -8.71 9.43 3.11
C PHE A 28 -9.13 10.61 2.22
N SER A 29 -10.35 10.61 1.69
CA SER A 29 -10.87 11.71 0.89
C SER A 29 -10.87 13.02 1.66
N LEU A 30 -10.24 14.07 1.10
CA LEU A 30 -10.28 15.43 1.68
C LEU A 30 -11.70 15.99 1.79
N LYS A 31 -12.62 15.56 0.91
CA LYS A 31 -14.02 16.03 0.89
C LYS A 31 -14.90 15.34 1.92
N ARG A 32 -14.73 14.01 2.10
CA ARG A 32 -15.62 13.20 2.94
C ARG A 32 -15.03 12.90 4.32
N ASN A 33 -13.71 12.75 4.41
CA ASN A 33 -13.00 12.20 5.56
C ASN A 33 -11.72 13.01 5.87
N ARG A 34 -11.82 14.35 5.89
CA ARG A 34 -10.69 15.26 6.09
C ARG A 34 -9.80 14.90 7.28
N ARG A 35 -10.39 14.48 8.41
CA ARG A 35 -9.62 14.05 9.61
C ARG A 35 -8.62 12.93 9.30
N PHE A 36 -8.99 11.94 8.48
CA PHE A 36 -8.08 10.86 8.12
C PHE A 36 -7.02 11.35 7.12
N ALA A 37 -7.43 12.15 6.13
CA ALA A 37 -6.53 12.78 5.18
C ALA A 37 -5.42 13.58 5.90
N ASP A 38 -5.80 14.45 6.83
CA ASP A 38 -4.87 15.27 7.62
C ASP A 38 -3.90 14.39 8.41
N LYS A 39 -4.38 13.29 9.02
CA LYS A 39 -3.51 12.34 9.74
C LYS A 39 -2.53 11.60 8.85
N LEU A 40 -2.91 11.28 7.62
CA LEU A 40 -1.99 10.71 6.65
C LEU A 40 -0.93 11.74 6.23
N LEU A 41 -1.33 12.99 5.97
CA LEU A 41 -0.41 14.08 5.61
C LEU A 41 0.57 14.41 6.75
N GLU A 42 0.14 14.35 8.01
CA GLU A 42 0.99 14.57 9.19
C GLU A 42 2.15 13.58 9.31
N THR A 43 2.09 12.42 8.63
CA THR A 43 3.20 11.46 8.58
C THR A 43 4.38 11.94 7.74
N LYS A 44 4.23 13.04 6.97
CA LYS A 44 5.27 13.67 6.16
C LYS A 44 5.99 12.64 5.28
N GLU A 45 7.32 12.61 5.30
CA GLU A 45 8.14 11.71 4.49
C GLU A 45 8.38 10.36 5.17
N ALA A 46 7.73 10.07 6.30
CA ALA A 46 7.95 8.82 7.01
C ALA A 46 7.56 7.61 6.15
N PHE A 47 8.37 6.56 6.23
CA PHE A 47 8.00 5.25 5.73
C PHE A 47 6.86 4.68 6.58
N LEU A 48 5.82 4.15 5.94
CA LEU A 48 4.67 3.57 6.63
C LEU A 48 4.77 2.05 6.57
N LEU A 49 4.85 1.41 7.73
CA LEU A 49 4.93 -0.04 7.86
C LEU A 49 3.61 -0.63 8.38
N GLU A 50 3.01 -1.47 7.55
CA GLU A 50 2.01 -2.49 7.85
C GLU A 50 2.50 -3.55 8.85
N HIS A 51 2.59 -3.31 10.17
CA HIS A 51 3.00 -4.37 11.09
C HIS A 51 1.81 -5.17 11.63
N ASN A 52 1.79 -6.48 11.37
CA ASN A 52 0.83 -7.39 12.01
C ASN A 52 1.48 -8.15 13.17
N ALA A 53 0.71 -8.51 14.20
CA ALA A 53 1.27 -9.10 15.43
C ALA A 53 1.53 -10.62 15.35
N VAL A 54 1.23 -11.26 14.22
CA VAL A 54 1.27 -12.72 14.08
C VAL A 54 1.76 -13.09 12.68
N ALA A 55 2.89 -13.79 12.63
CA ALA A 55 3.44 -14.31 11.38
C ALA A 55 2.50 -15.29 10.68
N GLY A 56 2.51 -15.26 9.36
CA GLY A 56 1.65 -16.04 8.46
C GLY A 56 0.22 -15.49 8.32
N ARG A 57 -0.10 -14.37 8.97
CA ARG A 57 -1.45 -13.79 8.90
C ARG A 57 -1.67 -12.98 7.62
N ASP A 58 -0.66 -12.25 7.15
CA ASP A 58 -0.78 -11.42 5.96
C ASP A 58 0.59 -11.11 5.33
N ASN A 59 0.96 -11.86 4.30
CA ASN A 59 2.25 -11.67 3.62
C ASN A 59 2.19 -10.61 2.52
N VAL A 60 1.03 -9.98 2.29
CA VAL A 60 0.80 -9.09 1.16
C VAL A 60 0.63 -7.65 1.64
N TRP A 61 -0.32 -7.38 2.52
CA TRP A 61 -0.59 -6.01 2.97
C TRP A 61 0.34 -5.56 4.07
N SER A 62 0.84 -6.51 4.86
CA SER A 62 1.70 -6.29 6.01
C SER A 62 3.15 -6.68 5.74
N ASP A 63 4.00 -6.50 6.75
CA ASP A 63 5.37 -6.99 6.86
C ASP A 63 5.44 -8.45 7.36
N ASN A 64 4.29 -9.07 7.62
CA ASN A 64 4.14 -10.42 8.12
C ASN A 64 4.74 -10.67 9.52
N CYS A 65 4.93 -9.64 10.34
CA CYS A 65 5.54 -9.69 11.67
C CYS A 65 7.06 -9.99 11.68
N ASP A 66 7.58 -10.56 10.60
CA ASP A 66 8.97 -11.00 10.44
C ASP A 66 9.74 -10.20 9.39
N GLY A 67 9.10 -9.20 8.77
CA GLY A 67 9.69 -8.37 7.74
C GLY A 67 9.73 -9.01 6.35
N GLU A 68 9.07 -10.15 6.12
CA GLU A 68 8.99 -10.85 4.83
C GLU A 68 7.67 -10.62 4.08
N GLY A 69 6.78 -9.80 4.63
CA GLY A 69 5.59 -9.34 3.93
C GLY A 69 5.87 -8.19 2.94
N LYS A 70 4.98 -8.00 1.97
CA LYS A 70 5.17 -6.98 0.91
C LYS A 70 4.86 -5.54 1.36
N ASN A 71 4.25 -5.34 2.53
CA ASN A 71 3.82 -4.04 3.04
C ASN A 71 2.98 -3.21 2.02
N TRP A 72 2.10 -3.86 1.25
CA TRP A 72 1.29 -3.18 0.23
C TRP A 72 0.37 -2.11 0.81
N LEU A 73 -0.04 -2.22 2.07
CA LEU A 73 -0.86 -1.21 2.71
C LEU A 73 -0.05 0.07 2.96
N GLY A 74 1.13 -0.06 3.56
CA GLY A 74 2.04 1.05 3.77
C GLY A 74 2.39 1.76 2.47
N LEU A 75 2.76 0.99 1.45
CA LEU A 75 3.04 1.45 0.08
C LEU A 75 1.88 2.28 -0.49
N SER A 76 0.66 1.73 -0.47
CA SER A 76 -0.54 2.39 -0.98
C SER A 76 -0.81 3.71 -0.27
N LEU A 77 -0.60 3.77 1.04
CA LEU A 77 -0.78 4.99 1.83
C LEU A 77 0.27 6.06 1.50
N MET A 78 1.50 5.67 1.20
CA MET A 78 2.55 6.62 0.79
C MET A 78 2.27 7.21 -0.61
N LEU A 79 1.78 6.40 -1.56
CA LEU A 79 1.29 6.88 -2.85
C LEU A 79 0.12 7.85 -2.69
N LEU A 80 -0.86 7.48 -1.85
CA LEU A 80 -2.02 8.33 -1.59
C LEU A 80 -1.65 9.64 -0.88
N ARG A 81 -0.67 9.61 0.02
CA ARG A 81 -0.15 10.82 0.67
C ARG A 81 0.45 11.79 -0.33
N ASP A 82 1.22 11.28 -1.29
CA ASP A 82 1.76 12.08 -2.41
C ASP A 82 0.61 12.66 -3.26
N GLU A 83 -0.37 11.83 -3.64
CA GLU A 83 -1.57 12.27 -4.38
C GLU A 83 -2.30 13.42 -3.68
N LEU A 84 -2.48 13.33 -2.35
CA LEU A 84 -3.18 14.34 -1.56
C LEU A 84 -2.39 15.62 -1.33
N SER A 85 -1.07 15.51 -1.17
CA SER A 85 -0.18 16.66 -0.91
C SER A 85 0.25 17.38 -2.19
N GLY A 86 0.17 16.71 -3.34
CA GLY A 86 0.80 17.16 -4.58
C GLY A 86 2.32 16.98 -4.58
N ALA A 87 2.88 16.30 -3.57
CA ALA A 87 4.27 15.87 -3.57
C ALA A 87 4.45 14.63 -4.46
N GLY A 88 5.67 14.38 -4.93
CA GLY A 88 5.98 13.23 -5.78
C GLY A 88 7.13 12.37 -5.26
N PHE A 89 7.59 12.58 -4.03
CA PHE A 89 8.77 11.89 -3.51
C PHE A 89 8.58 10.37 -3.47
N TRP A 90 7.51 9.89 -2.84
CA TRP A 90 7.22 8.46 -2.74
C TRP A 90 6.76 7.90 -4.07
N THR A 91 5.99 8.65 -4.84
CA THR A 91 5.53 8.25 -6.17
C THR A 91 6.71 7.99 -7.09
N SER A 92 7.65 8.94 -7.20
CA SER A 92 8.86 8.76 -8.02
C SER A 92 9.78 7.67 -7.48
N PHE A 93 9.94 7.56 -6.16
CA PHE A 93 10.74 6.51 -5.56
C PHE A 93 10.16 5.11 -5.86
N LEU A 94 8.87 4.92 -5.62
CA LEU A 94 8.17 3.65 -5.83
C LEU A 94 8.10 3.32 -7.33
N ASP A 95 7.81 4.27 -8.22
CA ASP A 95 7.80 4.03 -9.67
C ASP A 95 9.15 3.49 -10.20
N SER A 96 10.27 3.81 -9.53
CA SER A 96 11.58 3.26 -9.88
C SER A 96 11.78 1.78 -9.50
N LEU A 97 10.97 1.26 -8.57
CA LEU A 97 11.07 -0.10 -8.01
C LEU A 97 9.92 -1.02 -8.43
N MET A 98 8.73 -0.48 -8.66
CA MET A 98 7.49 -1.24 -8.79
C MET A 98 6.54 -0.64 -9.81
N ASP A 99 5.71 -1.50 -10.39
CA ASP A 99 4.59 -1.13 -11.23
C ASP A 99 3.44 -0.63 -10.36
N LEU A 100 3.17 0.67 -10.40
CA LEU A 100 2.14 1.32 -9.59
C LEU A 100 0.71 0.89 -9.95
N GLU A 101 0.49 0.25 -11.10
CA GLU A 101 -0.82 -0.28 -11.50
C GLU A 101 -1.11 -1.65 -10.87
N THR A 102 -0.09 -2.36 -10.41
CA THR A 102 -0.21 -3.73 -9.88
C THR A 102 0.35 -3.89 -8.45
N GLY A 103 1.16 -2.94 -7.98
CA GLY A 103 1.90 -3.02 -6.72
C GLY A 103 3.05 -4.05 -6.75
N ALA A 104 3.31 -4.66 -7.91
CA ALA A 104 4.37 -5.64 -8.07
C ALA A 104 5.71 -4.95 -8.33
N ALA A 105 6.80 -5.50 -7.78
CA ALA A 105 8.14 -5.07 -8.16
C ALA A 105 8.37 -5.27 -9.66
N LEU A 106 9.13 -4.38 -10.30
CA LEU A 106 9.39 -4.44 -11.74
C LEU A 106 10.25 -5.66 -12.12
N ASP A 107 11.13 -6.10 -11.21
CA ASP A 107 11.94 -7.30 -11.34
C ASP A 107 12.41 -7.83 -9.96
N VAL A 108 13.08 -8.98 -9.96
CA VAL A 108 13.62 -9.63 -8.75
C VAL A 108 14.62 -8.77 -7.99
N THR A 109 15.45 -7.98 -8.70
CA THR A 109 16.45 -7.13 -8.05
C THR A 109 15.74 -6.03 -7.26
N ARG A 110 14.77 -5.36 -7.88
CA ARG A 110 13.96 -4.32 -7.25
C ARG A 110 13.04 -4.87 -6.15
N GLN A 111 12.57 -6.10 -6.31
CA GLN A 111 11.87 -6.81 -5.24
C GLN A 111 12.77 -6.97 -4.01
N GLY A 112 14.03 -7.38 -4.21
CA GLY A 112 15.01 -7.47 -3.14
C GLY A 112 15.27 -6.12 -2.46
N GLN A 113 15.46 -5.06 -3.25
CA GLN A 113 15.65 -3.70 -2.74
C GLN A 113 14.47 -3.23 -1.88
N TRP A 114 13.23 -3.47 -2.32
CA TRP A 114 12.05 -3.16 -1.53
C TRP A 114 12.00 -3.98 -0.24
N GLN A 115 12.28 -5.29 -0.32
CA GLN A 115 12.26 -6.15 0.85
C GLN A 115 13.30 -5.75 1.90
N ASP A 116 14.49 -5.35 1.47
CA ASP A 116 15.54 -4.86 2.36
C ASP A 116 15.08 -3.59 3.12
N ILE A 117 14.34 -2.71 2.45
CA ILE A 117 13.74 -1.53 3.09
C ILE A 117 12.71 -1.96 4.14
N VAL A 118 11.78 -2.87 3.79
CA VAL A 118 10.76 -3.38 4.72
C VAL A 118 11.40 -4.00 5.96
N ARG A 119 12.47 -4.81 5.81
CA ARG A 119 13.19 -5.40 6.95
C ARG A 119 13.92 -4.38 7.82
N SER A 120 14.27 -3.23 7.26
CA SER A 120 15.06 -2.19 7.95
C SER A 120 14.22 -1.14 8.68
N ALA A 121 12.90 -1.16 8.50
CA ALA A 121 11.94 -0.21 9.08
C ALA A 121 11.57 -0.58 10.53
#